data_AF-A0A2L2TWF2-F1
#
_entry.id   AF-A0A2L2TWF2-F1
#
_cell.length_a   1.000
_cell.length_b   1.000
_cell.length_c   1.000
_cell.angle_alpha   90.00
_cell.angle_beta   90.00
_cell.angle_gamma   90.00
#
_symmetry.space_group_name_H-M   'P 1'
#
loop_
_entity.id
_entity.type
_entity.pdbx_description
1 polymer ?
#
loop_
_entity_poly.entity_id
_entity_poly.type
_entity_poly.pdbx_seq_one_letter_code
_entity_poly.pdbx_strand_id
1 'polypeptide(L)'
;MAPHSKSQKVPDQARLGTLNITYRPTNNALEVTQARYVSNTQDEEDPDLDPNSTDGHHAKRKRQPNPTAKQTWKDTLQRMSIDELGSAKIKRISGLVAEIQFSYLSEKIIVTSASVKFLDVLGDYLPRLAPELTMVRFDGRITSVDDRTEIADRFNSEGRGIDMLLLSASCGGTGLNLHGGSHAIITE
;
A
#
# COMPACT_ATOMS: atom_id res chain seq x y z
N MET A 1 44.89 47.80 25.85
CA MET A 1 44.09 46.82 25.08
C MET A 1 43.58 45.76 26.06
N ALA A 2 42.27 45.50 26.00
CA ALA A 2 41.48 44.43 26.63
C ALA A 2 41.32 44.39 28.18
N PRO A 3 40.07 44.58 28.67
CA PRO A 3 39.65 44.25 30.03
C PRO A 3 38.65 43.06 30.11
N HIS A 4 38.63 42.42 31.29
CA HIS A 4 37.57 41.65 31.95
C HIS A 4 36.97 40.37 31.29
N SER A 5 37.36 39.23 31.86
CA SER A 5 36.62 37.95 31.79
C SER A 5 35.46 37.98 32.79
N LYS A 6 34.22 37.92 32.29
CA LYS A 6 33.00 37.79 33.10
C LYS A 6 32.53 36.33 33.08
N SER A 7 32.48 35.75 34.28
CA SER A 7 31.80 34.50 34.59
C SER A 7 30.30 34.64 34.34
N GLN A 8 29.75 33.84 33.43
CA GLN A 8 28.32 33.79 33.15
C GLN A 8 27.70 32.61 33.90
N LYS A 9 26.93 32.95 34.95
CA LYS A 9 26.02 32.03 35.64
C LYS A 9 24.86 31.68 34.70
N VAL A 10 24.56 30.38 34.62
CA VAL A 10 23.34 29.83 34.03
C VAL A 10 22.17 30.12 34.97
N PRO A 11 21.05 30.71 34.52
CA PRO A 11 19.79 30.65 35.25
C PRO A 11 18.92 29.50 34.73
N ASP A 12 18.50 28.70 35.69
CA ASP A 12 17.48 27.67 35.59
C ASP A 12 16.06 28.28 35.61
N GLN A 13 15.14 27.55 34.99
CA GLN A 13 13.67 27.58 35.09
C GLN A 13 12.78 28.39 34.11
N ALA A 14 11.93 27.58 33.47
CA ALA A 14 10.51 27.76 33.14
C ALA A 14 10.12 28.50 31.86
N ARG A 15 9.65 27.72 30.87
CA ARG A 15 8.22 27.65 30.50
C ARG A 15 7.98 26.53 29.46
N LEU A 16 7.36 25.44 29.91
CA LEU A 16 6.64 24.49 29.05
C LEU A 16 5.50 25.24 28.37
N GLY A 17 5.64 25.51 27.07
CA GLY A 17 4.67 26.22 26.25
C GLY A 17 4.20 25.36 25.08
N THR A 18 3.00 24.79 25.27
CA THR A 18 2.01 24.47 24.25
C THR A 18 2.34 23.36 23.24
N LEU A 19 1.80 22.17 23.54
CA LEU A 19 1.47 21.13 22.57
C LEU A 19 0.67 21.75 21.41
N ASN A 20 1.23 21.78 20.21
CA ASN A 20 0.45 22.00 19.01
C ASN A 20 -0.42 20.76 18.78
N ILE A 21 -1.65 20.85 19.28
CA ILE A 21 -2.76 19.99 18.90
C ILE A 21 -2.97 20.23 17.40
N THR A 22 -2.37 19.39 16.56
CA THR A 22 -2.69 19.37 15.14
C THR A 22 -4.13 18.88 15.03
N TYR A 23 -4.96 19.77 14.52
CA TYR A 23 -6.38 19.61 14.28
C TYR A 23 -6.70 18.24 13.67
N ARG A 24 -7.47 17.40 14.40
CA ARG A 24 -8.13 16.24 13.81
C ARG A 24 -9.06 16.76 12.71
N PRO A 25 -8.97 16.28 11.46
CA PRO A 25 -9.99 16.53 10.47
C PRO A 25 -11.35 16.12 11.06
N THR A 26 -12.33 17.02 10.95
CA THR A 26 -13.67 16.80 11.51
C THR A 26 -14.28 15.52 10.95
N ASN A 27 -15.01 14.80 11.83
CA ASN A 27 -15.65 13.53 11.52
C ASN A 27 -16.40 13.54 10.17
N ASN A 28 -16.99 14.65 9.76
CA ASN A 28 -17.71 14.77 8.49
C ASN A 28 -16.91 14.37 7.23
N ALA A 29 -15.62 14.68 7.10
CA ALA A 29 -14.89 14.36 5.86
C ALA A 29 -14.57 12.85 5.75
N LEU A 30 -14.29 12.22 6.90
CA LEU A 30 -14.07 10.78 7.01
C LEU A 30 -15.39 10.02 6.98
N GLU A 31 -16.45 10.54 7.60
CA GLU A 31 -17.81 9.99 7.58
C GLU A 31 -18.45 10.10 6.20
N VAL A 32 -18.23 11.18 5.43
CA VAL A 32 -18.73 11.27 4.05
C VAL A 32 -18.00 10.28 3.14
N THR A 33 -16.70 10.08 3.38
CA THR A 33 -15.90 9.11 2.63
C THR A 33 -16.28 7.67 3.01
N GLN A 34 -16.48 7.39 4.30
CA GLN A 34 -16.98 6.11 4.80
C GLN A 34 -18.43 5.85 4.38
N ALA A 35 -19.32 6.84 4.43
CA ALA A 35 -20.71 6.72 4.01
C ALA A 35 -20.82 6.45 2.51
N ARG A 36 -20.00 7.11 1.67
CA ARG A 36 -19.89 6.77 0.23
C ARG A 36 -19.29 5.39 -0.02
N TYR A 37 -18.47 4.90 0.90
CA TYR A 37 -17.88 3.57 0.82
C TYR A 37 -18.89 2.50 1.24
N VAL A 38 -19.66 2.76 2.31
CA VAL A 38 -20.72 1.89 2.84
C VAL A 38 -21.93 1.84 1.91
N SER A 39 -22.31 2.96 1.29
CA SER A 39 -23.40 2.99 0.29
C SER A 39 -23.06 2.17 -0.97
N ASN A 40 -21.77 2.04 -1.30
CA ASN A 40 -21.32 1.18 -2.40
C ASN A 40 -21.19 -0.30 -2.01
N THR A 41 -21.38 -0.63 -0.73
CA THR A 41 -21.39 -2.00 -0.20
C THR A 41 -22.74 -2.40 0.39
N GLN A 42 -23.80 -1.60 0.23
CA GLN A 42 -25.15 -2.09 0.49
C GLN A 42 -25.46 -3.16 -0.55
N ASP A 43 -25.33 -4.41 -0.13
CA ASP A 43 -26.00 -5.55 -0.73
C ASP A 43 -27.50 -5.25 -0.64
N GLU A 44 -28.07 -4.68 -1.70
CA GLU A 44 -29.52 -4.64 -1.90
C GLU A 44 -30.00 -6.09 -1.89
N GLU A 45 -30.68 -6.51 -0.81
CA GLU A 45 -31.41 -7.77 -0.78
C GLU A 45 -32.49 -7.72 -1.87
N ASP A 46 -32.39 -8.64 -2.82
CA ASP A 46 -33.29 -8.75 -3.95
C ASP A 46 -34.70 -9.15 -3.45
N PRO A 47 -35.72 -8.28 -3.59
CA PRO A 47 -37.07 -8.59 -3.13
C PRO A 47 -37.74 -9.74 -3.89
N ASP A 48 -37.14 -10.22 -4.99
CA ASP A 48 -37.66 -11.30 -5.84
C ASP A 48 -37.05 -12.69 -5.53
N LEU A 49 -36.34 -12.84 -4.39
CA LEU A 49 -35.86 -14.15 -3.93
C LEU A 49 -37.03 -15.04 -3.46
N ASP A 50 -37.62 -15.81 -4.38
CA ASP A 50 -38.46 -16.97 -4.06
C ASP A 50 -37.55 -18.15 -3.61
N PRO A 51 -37.57 -18.54 -2.33
CA PRO A 51 -36.71 -19.60 -1.80
C PRO A 51 -37.02 -20.99 -2.36
N ASN A 52 -38.08 -21.17 -3.17
CA ASN A 52 -38.48 -22.44 -3.76
C ASN A 52 -38.28 -22.55 -5.28
N SER A 53 -37.66 -21.56 -5.94
CA SER A 53 -37.36 -21.67 -7.37
C SER A 53 -36.21 -22.64 -7.64
N THR A 54 -36.48 -23.71 -8.40
CA THR A 54 -35.52 -24.80 -8.71
C THR A 54 -34.79 -24.61 -10.05
N ASP A 55 -34.89 -23.42 -10.66
CA ASP A 55 -34.25 -23.15 -11.94
C ASP A 55 -32.76 -22.82 -11.77
N GLY A 56 -31.93 -23.84 -12.01
CA GLY A 56 -30.47 -23.84 -11.85
C GLY A 56 -29.69 -22.97 -12.86
N HIS A 57 -29.84 -21.65 -12.80
CA HIS A 57 -28.97 -20.71 -13.50
C HIS A 57 -28.32 -19.70 -12.54
N HIS A 58 -27.35 -20.16 -11.74
CA HIS A 58 -26.43 -19.28 -11.02
C HIS A 58 -25.43 -18.61 -11.99
N ALA A 59 -25.91 -17.65 -12.78
CA ALA A 59 -25.03 -16.74 -13.50
C ALA A 59 -24.30 -15.89 -12.46
N LYS A 60 -23.05 -16.25 -12.13
CA LYS A 60 -22.17 -15.42 -11.29
C LYS A 60 -22.11 -14.02 -11.90
N ARG A 61 -22.80 -13.06 -11.28
CA ARG A 61 -22.80 -11.65 -11.67
C ARG A 61 -21.33 -11.20 -11.74
N LYS A 62 -20.84 -10.96 -12.96
CA LYS A 62 -19.50 -10.37 -13.16
C LYS A 62 -19.55 -8.98 -12.55
N ARG A 63 -18.91 -8.79 -11.38
CA ARG A 63 -18.73 -7.47 -10.77
C ARG A 63 -18.00 -6.60 -11.77
N GLN A 64 -18.72 -5.69 -12.42
CA GLN A 64 -18.09 -4.79 -13.38
C GLN A 64 -17.23 -3.79 -12.61
N PRO A 65 -15.99 -3.55 -13.06
CA PRO A 65 -15.14 -2.55 -12.43
C PRO A 65 -15.77 -1.18 -12.62
N ASN A 66 -16.10 -0.48 -11.52
CA ASN A 66 -16.53 0.91 -11.57
C ASN A 66 -15.29 1.79 -11.86
N PRO A 67 -15.13 2.33 -13.10
CA PRO A 67 -13.91 3.02 -13.50
C PRO A 67 -13.71 4.30 -12.69
N THR A 68 -14.80 5.00 -12.38
CA THR A 68 -14.81 6.22 -11.58
C THR A 68 -14.29 5.96 -10.18
N ALA A 69 -14.75 4.90 -9.51
CA ALA A 69 -14.28 4.54 -8.18
C ALA A 69 -12.78 4.18 -8.16
N LYS A 70 -12.29 3.49 -9.20
CA LYS A 70 -10.86 3.17 -9.35
C LYS A 70 -10.02 4.42 -9.53
N GLN A 71 -10.50 5.39 -10.31
CA GLN A 71 -9.81 6.66 -10.52
C GLN A 71 -9.80 7.50 -9.24
N THR A 72 -10.95 7.66 -8.58
CA THR A 72 -11.06 8.39 -7.30
C THR A 72 -10.14 7.82 -6.22
N TRP A 73 -9.97 6.49 -6.17
CA TRP A 73 -9.03 5.85 -5.26
C TRP A 73 -7.58 6.25 -5.55
N LYS A 74 -7.16 6.20 -6.82
CA LYS A 74 -5.81 6.62 -7.22
C LYS A 74 -5.56 8.09 -6.92
N ASP A 75 -6.51 8.96 -7.26
CA ASP A 75 -6.41 10.40 -7.00
C ASP A 75 -6.35 10.69 -5.49
N THR A 76 -7.01 9.86 -4.68
CA THR A 76 -6.95 9.95 -3.23
C THR A 76 -5.55 9.58 -2.72
N LEU A 77 -4.97 8.47 -3.15
CA LEU A 77 -3.62 8.05 -2.75
C LEU A 77 -2.57 9.11 -3.10
N GLN A 78 -2.62 9.64 -4.33
CA GLN A 78 -1.68 10.65 -4.80
C GLN A 78 -1.75 11.96 -4.01
N ARG A 79 -2.92 12.31 -3.46
CA ARG A 79 -3.10 13.52 -2.65
C ARG A 79 -2.72 13.35 -1.18
N MET A 80 -2.71 12.13 -0.67
CA MET A 80 -2.32 11.86 0.71
C MET A 80 -0.83 12.14 0.90
N SER A 81 -0.47 12.66 2.07
CA SER A 81 0.91 12.84 2.53
C SER A 81 1.53 11.51 2.94
N ILE A 82 2.86 11.51 3.11
CA ILE A 82 3.59 10.33 3.59
C ILE A 82 3.11 9.91 4.99
N ASP A 83 2.76 10.86 5.86
CA ASP A 83 2.28 10.57 7.21
C ASP A 83 0.90 9.93 7.22
N GLU A 84 0.01 10.35 6.32
CA GLU A 84 -1.33 9.77 6.16
C GLU A 84 -1.28 8.34 5.61
N LEU A 85 -0.37 8.06 4.68
CA LEU A 85 -0.14 6.71 4.16
C LEU A 85 0.63 5.82 5.16
N GLY A 86 1.46 6.43 6.02
CA GLY A 86 2.41 5.79 6.92
C GLY A 86 1.83 5.20 8.19
N SER A 87 0.94 4.21 8.07
CA SER A 87 0.51 3.39 9.22
C SER A 87 1.69 2.64 9.87
N ALA A 88 1.51 2.15 11.11
CA ALA A 88 2.55 1.37 11.79
C ALA A 88 3.00 0.14 10.99
N LYS A 89 2.07 -0.55 10.32
CA LYS A 89 2.36 -1.70 9.45
C LYS A 89 3.17 -1.29 8.22
N ILE A 90 2.74 -0.23 7.53
CA ILE A 90 3.45 0.34 6.37
C ILE A 90 4.89 0.72 6.76
N LYS A 91 5.05 1.45 7.87
CA LYS A 91 6.36 1.88 8.40
C LYS A 91 7.27 0.71 8.77
N ARG A 92 6.70 -0.36 9.33
CA ARG A 92 7.48 -1.57 9.64
C ARG A 92 7.93 -2.29 8.37
N ILE A 93 7.05 -2.42 7.39
CA ILE A 93 7.38 -3.03 6.09
C ILE A 93 8.47 -2.20 5.39
N SER A 94 8.35 -0.87 5.33
CA SER A 94 9.39 -0.03 4.73
C SER A 94 10.74 -0.14 5.45
N GLY A 95 10.73 -0.27 6.78
CA GLY A 95 11.93 -0.53 7.56
C GLY A 95 12.58 -1.86 7.18
N LEU A 96 11.81 -2.94 7.09
CA LEU A 96 12.30 -4.26 6.67
C LEU A 96 12.88 -4.23 5.25
N VAL A 97 12.22 -3.52 4.33
CA VAL A 97 12.70 -3.34 2.96
C VAL A 97 14.06 -2.64 2.95
N ALA A 98 14.20 -1.55 3.71
CA ALA A 98 15.46 -0.83 3.83
C ALA A 98 16.56 -1.68 4.46
N GLU A 99 16.25 -2.45 5.52
CA GLU A 99 17.17 -3.39 6.17
C GLU A 99 17.69 -4.45 5.19
N ILE A 100 16.80 -5.04 4.38
CA ILE A 100 17.16 -6.03 3.36
C ILE A 100 18.01 -5.41 2.27
N GLN A 101 17.58 -4.28 1.69
CA GLN A 101 18.30 -3.61 0.61
C GLN A 101 19.71 -3.17 1.06
N PHE A 102 19.86 -2.71 2.30
CA PHE A 102 21.15 -2.35 2.87
C PHE A 102 22.07 -3.57 3.07
N SER A 103 21.51 -4.69 3.53
CA SER A 103 22.30 -5.89 3.86
C SER A 103 22.61 -6.76 2.64
N TYR A 104 21.74 -6.72 1.63
CA TYR A 104 21.73 -7.62 0.48
C TYR A 104 21.38 -6.86 -0.81
N LEU A 105 22.30 -6.02 -1.30
CA LEU A 105 22.11 -5.08 -2.41
C LEU A 105 21.59 -5.69 -3.73
N SER A 106 21.73 -6.99 -3.94
CA SER A 106 21.30 -7.69 -5.16
C SER A 106 20.10 -8.60 -4.95
N GLU A 107 19.57 -8.69 -3.73
CA GLU A 107 18.48 -9.61 -3.41
C GLU A 107 17.11 -8.96 -3.60
N LYS A 108 16.19 -9.75 -4.17
CA LYS A 108 14.87 -9.27 -4.58
C LYS A 108 13.81 -9.63 -3.55
N ILE A 109 12.85 -8.72 -3.39
CA ILE A 109 11.83 -8.80 -2.35
C ILE A 109 10.46 -9.04 -2.97
N ILE A 110 9.72 -10.00 -2.42
CA ILE A 110 8.30 -10.18 -2.71
C ILE A 110 7.52 -9.71 -1.50
N VAL A 111 6.66 -8.70 -1.67
CA VAL A 111 5.68 -8.31 -0.64
C VAL A 111 4.33 -8.83 -1.09
N THR A 112 3.71 -9.71 -0.29
CA THR A 112 2.42 -10.30 -0.64
C THR A 112 1.31 -9.86 0.29
N SER A 113 0.12 -9.63 -0.28
CA SER A 113 -1.09 -9.34 0.47
C SER A 113 -2.36 -9.91 -0.18
N ALA A 114 -3.32 -10.31 0.65
CA ALA A 114 -4.69 -10.58 0.27
C ALA A 114 -5.45 -9.30 -0.16
N SER A 115 -5.02 -8.12 0.31
CA SER A 115 -5.65 -6.84 -0.01
C SER A 115 -4.92 -6.10 -1.14
N VAL A 116 -5.52 -6.10 -2.33
CA VAL A 116 -4.98 -5.34 -3.48
C VAL A 116 -4.95 -3.83 -3.18
N LYS A 117 -5.89 -3.31 -2.38
CA LYS A 117 -5.87 -1.90 -1.95
C LYS A 117 -4.69 -1.59 -1.03
N PHE A 118 -4.30 -2.54 -0.17
CA PHE A 118 -3.10 -2.38 0.65
C PHE A 118 -1.83 -2.35 -0.19
N LEU A 119 -1.75 -3.19 -1.23
CA LEU A 119 -0.68 -3.12 -2.24
C LEU A 119 -0.68 -1.78 -3.00
N ASP A 120 -1.84 -1.18 -3.25
CA ASP A 120 -1.91 0.17 -3.84
C ASP A 120 -1.31 1.23 -2.89
N VAL A 121 -1.56 1.14 -1.58
CA VAL A 121 -0.96 2.04 -0.58
C VAL A 121 0.55 1.87 -0.51
N LEU A 122 1.05 0.62 -0.42
CA LEU A 122 2.49 0.35 -0.46
C LEU A 122 3.13 0.83 -1.77
N GLY A 123 2.43 0.60 -2.88
CA GLY A 123 2.81 1.03 -4.22
C GLY A 123 2.99 2.53 -4.37
N ASP A 124 2.31 3.31 -3.54
CA ASP A 124 2.39 4.77 -3.51
C ASP A 124 3.34 5.29 -2.41
N TYR A 125 3.44 4.57 -1.28
CA TYR A 125 4.28 4.93 -0.14
C TYR A 125 5.77 4.68 -0.38
N LEU A 126 6.15 3.49 -0.85
CA LEU A 126 7.56 3.09 -0.98
C LEU A 126 8.36 3.96 -1.96
N PRO A 127 7.85 4.29 -3.17
CA PRO A 127 8.60 5.13 -4.12
C PRO A 127 8.86 6.55 -3.63
N ARG A 128 8.05 7.06 -2.68
CA ARG A 128 8.27 8.37 -2.06
C ARG A 128 9.46 8.37 -1.11
N LEU A 129 9.86 7.21 -0.59
CA LEU A 129 10.99 7.04 0.33
C LEU A 129 12.24 6.49 -0.35
N ALA A 130 12.06 5.57 -1.30
CA ALA A 130 13.13 4.88 -2.04
C ALA A 130 12.84 4.96 -3.54
N PRO A 131 13.03 6.14 -4.18
CA PRO A 131 12.74 6.35 -5.60
C PRO A 131 13.61 5.50 -6.54
N GLU A 132 14.75 5.00 -6.06
CA GLU A 132 15.66 4.12 -6.77
C GLU A 132 15.18 2.66 -6.85
N LEU A 133 14.22 2.26 -6.01
CA LEU A 133 13.73 0.89 -5.94
C LEU A 133 12.78 0.58 -7.11
N THR A 134 13.18 -0.35 -7.98
CA THR A 134 12.34 -0.76 -9.11
C THR A 134 11.28 -1.74 -8.62
N MET A 135 10.04 -1.27 -8.53
CA MET A 135 8.92 -2.04 -8.00
C MET A 135 7.82 -2.25 -9.03
N VAL A 136 7.27 -3.47 -9.09
CA VAL A 136 6.16 -3.83 -9.99
C VAL A 136 5.05 -4.52 -9.22
N ARG A 137 3.79 -4.26 -9.57
CA ARG A 137 2.63 -4.99 -9.05
C ARG A 137 2.35 -6.22 -9.88
N PHE A 138 2.01 -7.32 -9.21
CA PHE A 138 1.52 -8.55 -9.81
C PHE A 138 0.18 -8.91 -9.17
N ASP A 139 -0.92 -8.52 -9.82
CA ASP A 139 -2.27 -8.75 -9.31
C ASP A 139 -3.24 -9.19 -10.43
N GLY A 140 -4.51 -9.43 -10.06
CA GLY A 140 -5.55 -9.86 -10.99
C GLY A 140 -5.92 -8.83 -12.06
N ARG A 141 -5.37 -7.61 -12.03
CA ARG A 141 -5.61 -6.57 -13.04
C ARG A 141 -4.73 -6.78 -14.28
N ILE A 142 -3.68 -7.59 -14.20
CA ILE A 142 -2.90 -8.02 -15.35
C ILE A 142 -3.68 -9.11 -16.07
N THR A 143 -4.26 -8.76 -17.22
CA THR A 143 -5.13 -9.65 -18.00
C THR A 143 -4.38 -10.43 -19.08
N SER A 144 -3.26 -9.91 -19.57
CA SER A 144 -2.42 -10.56 -20.57
C SER A 144 -1.53 -11.62 -19.91
N VAL A 145 -1.42 -12.79 -20.53
CA VAL A 145 -0.47 -13.83 -20.12
C VAL A 145 0.95 -13.38 -20.43
N ASP A 146 1.17 -12.72 -21.57
CA ASP A 146 2.48 -12.24 -21.99
C ASP A 146 3.03 -11.22 -20.99
N ASP A 147 2.20 -10.30 -20.50
CA ASP A 147 2.62 -9.32 -19.48
C ASP A 147 3.01 -9.99 -18.16
N ARG A 148 2.27 -11.05 -17.76
CA ARG A 148 2.60 -11.82 -16.55
C ARG A 148 3.94 -12.52 -16.69
N THR A 149 4.18 -13.13 -17.85
CA THR A 149 5.43 -13.81 -18.18
C THR A 149 6.58 -12.82 -18.23
N GLU A 150 6.42 -11.68 -18.90
CA GLU A 150 7.46 -10.64 -18.98
C GLU A 150 7.85 -10.12 -17.60
N ILE A 151 6.86 -9.86 -16.73
CA ILE A 151 7.14 -9.41 -15.35
C ILE A 151 7.88 -10.50 -14.57
N ALA A 152 7.47 -11.76 -14.69
CA ALA A 152 8.15 -12.88 -14.02
C ALA A 152 9.59 -13.05 -14.53
N ASP A 153 9.81 -13.00 -15.85
CA ASP A 153 11.13 -13.12 -16.47
C ASP A 153 12.05 -11.96 -16.06
N ARG A 154 11.53 -10.73 -16.06
CA ARG A 154 12.28 -9.55 -15.58
C ARG A 154 12.59 -9.64 -14.08
N PHE A 155 11.67 -10.16 -13.28
CA PHE A 155 11.91 -10.39 -11.86
C PHE A 155 12.93 -11.51 -11.64
N ASN A 156 12.98 -12.53 -12.49
CA ASN A 156 13.91 -13.65 -12.39
C ASN A 156 15.30 -13.35 -12.98
N SER A 157 15.41 -12.35 -13.87
CA SER A 157 16.69 -12.00 -14.52
C SER A 157 17.76 -11.50 -13.54
N GLU A 158 19.02 -11.89 -13.75
CA GLU A 158 20.15 -11.36 -12.99
C GLU A 158 20.45 -9.90 -13.42
N GLY A 159 20.70 -8.99 -12.45
CA GLY A 159 21.02 -7.58 -12.71
C GLY A 159 19.89 -6.59 -12.41
N ARG A 160 19.93 -5.39 -13.04
CA ARG A 160 18.99 -4.27 -12.81
C ARG A 160 17.60 -4.53 -13.44
N GLY A 161 16.92 -5.55 -12.94
CA GLY A 161 15.55 -5.89 -13.27
C GLY A 161 14.56 -5.25 -12.32
N ILE A 162 13.61 -6.05 -11.84
CA ILE A 162 12.66 -5.65 -10.79
C ILE A 162 13.28 -6.02 -9.43
N ASP A 163 13.44 -5.04 -8.55
CA ASP A 163 13.98 -5.23 -7.19
C ASP A 163 12.89 -5.72 -6.23
N MET A 164 11.64 -5.32 -6.47
CA MET A 164 10.51 -5.67 -5.64
C MET A 164 9.24 -6.01 -6.41
N LEU A 165 8.58 -7.10 -6.01
CA LEU A 165 7.26 -7.47 -6.52
C LEU A 165 6.19 -7.30 -5.43
N LEU A 166 5.16 -6.51 -5.73
CA LEU A 166 3.94 -6.43 -4.92
C LEU A 166 2.91 -7.45 -5.43
N LEU A 167 2.81 -8.60 -4.76
CA LEU A 167 2.06 -9.76 -5.22
C LEU A 167 0.73 -9.92 -4.48
N SER A 168 -0.39 -9.92 -5.21
CA SER A 168 -1.67 -10.31 -4.62
C SER A 168 -1.67 -11.81 -4.31
N ALA A 169 -2.03 -12.19 -3.08
CA ALA A 169 -2.08 -13.60 -2.65
C ALA A 169 -3.01 -14.46 -3.53
N SER A 170 -4.03 -13.86 -4.15
CA SER A 170 -4.93 -14.54 -5.09
C SER A 170 -4.28 -14.94 -6.42
N CYS A 171 -3.05 -14.50 -6.70
CA CYS A 171 -2.34 -14.78 -7.95
C CYS A 171 -1.39 -16.00 -7.88
N GLY A 172 -1.28 -16.68 -6.74
CA GLY A 172 -0.34 -17.79 -6.55
C GLY A 172 -0.76 -19.15 -7.13
N GLY A 173 -2.03 -19.33 -7.51
CA GLY A 173 -2.60 -20.65 -7.83
C GLY A 173 -2.27 -21.24 -9.21
N THR A 174 -1.47 -20.56 -10.04
CA THR A 174 -1.29 -20.90 -11.47
C THR A 174 0.12 -21.38 -11.84
N GLY A 175 0.96 -21.76 -10.88
CA GLY A 175 2.35 -22.17 -11.17
C GLY A 175 3.29 -20.98 -11.45
N LEU A 176 3.08 -19.86 -10.76
CA LEU A 176 3.93 -18.68 -10.85
C LEU A 176 5.35 -19.01 -10.34
N ASN A 177 6.35 -18.91 -11.21
CA ASN A 177 7.76 -19.19 -10.87
C ASN A 177 8.53 -17.89 -10.63
N LEU A 178 8.78 -17.55 -9.36
CA LEU A 178 9.49 -16.34 -8.93
C LEU A 178 10.83 -16.69 -8.25
N HIS A 179 11.62 -17.57 -8.87
CA HIS A 179 12.88 -18.05 -8.30
C HIS A 179 13.96 -16.97 -8.12
N GLY A 180 13.79 -15.79 -8.72
CA GLY A 180 14.68 -14.65 -8.49
C GLY A 180 14.48 -13.95 -7.14
N GLY A 181 13.39 -14.27 -6.41
CA GLY A 181 13.11 -13.68 -5.10
C GLY A 181 13.87 -14.38 -3.98
N SER A 182 14.55 -13.61 -3.13
CA SER A 182 15.27 -14.12 -1.95
C SER A 182 14.51 -13.87 -0.65
N HIS A 183 13.67 -12.84 -0.61
CA HIS A 183 12.89 -12.44 0.56
C HIS A 183 11.40 -12.40 0.29
N ALA A 184 10.60 -12.86 1.25
CA ALA A 184 9.16 -12.77 1.21
C ALA A 184 8.64 -12.06 2.48
N ILE A 185 7.87 -11.00 2.29
CA ILE A 185 7.17 -10.27 3.36
C ILE A 185 5.67 -10.54 3.19
N ILE A 186 5.06 -11.20 4.17
CA ILE A 186 3.62 -11.46 4.24
C ILE A 186 3.01 -10.42 5.19
N THR A 187 1.90 -9.80 4.78
CA THR A 187 1.40 -8.58 5.43
C THR A 187 0.22 -8.80 6.38
N GLU A 188 -0.32 -10.01 6.41
CA GLU A 188 -1.52 -10.45 7.12
C GLU A 188 -1.24 -10.80 8.58
#